data_AF-X8JMR0-F1
#
_entry.id   AF-X8JMR0-F1
#
_cell.length_a   1.000
_cell.length_b   1.000
_cell.length_c   1.000
_cell.angle_alpha   90.00
_cell.angle_beta   90.00
_cell.angle_gamma   90.00
#
_symmetry.space_group_name_H-M   'P 1'
#
loop_
_entity.id
_entity.type
_entity.pdbx_description
1 polymer ?
#
loop_
_entity_poly.entity_id
_entity_poly.type
_entity_poly.pdbx_seq_one_letter_code
_entity_poly.pdbx_strand_id
1 'polypeptide(L)'
;MNDLLGLALSPIVSCAAPVSRPLASSANSSIQKYSADRIQLPIVLDFQLSKGKNEIRNWYHRQPTTQFTCIEHRKETTGRFRHEFVVVHLDNSSVCRFDRRAREDMRGHALKDEGTISEDSAHVITQADTEAIARLDESEVLLSANTDQWLDINFILAVCCGIQSHPEAKSYSLLHYNCYFFSWTLLAIIDRRAHWPLLWESNRIERIAKDWITGLCNRLAPEMVIAYRREQPFWERLTRLGRSAIDTNSHQESLALQVDPYIITEMQKALGWKFSRRLVSDLDEILFPSQISSWLKWKFSSALREGGRLGVQRFLDDNEAGRFDGSTSSVVYMHQSLVERAWHKADTVWKRYEKVLDTFIADDSDIRVWSDEYRSGAIHHVTRRMVGHFKQVEGYGFGKAERSIKRAEDTMTEIWLSAFDMTKDESKLSFL
;
A
#
# COMPACT_ATOMS: atom_id res chain seq x y z
N MET A 1 3.08 35.76 -23.26
CA MET A 1 3.52 36.04 -21.88
C MET A 1 3.27 34.80 -21.01
N ASN A 2 4.06 33.72 -21.18
CA ASN A 2 4.02 32.50 -20.35
C ASN A 2 5.28 31.62 -20.55
N ASP A 3 6.49 32.21 -20.57
CA ASP A 3 7.75 31.45 -20.78
C ASP A 3 8.92 31.90 -19.89
N LEU A 4 8.63 32.44 -18.70
CA LEU A 4 9.67 32.92 -17.77
C LEU A 4 10.01 31.93 -16.63
N LEU A 5 9.25 30.83 -16.48
CA LEU A 5 9.49 29.84 -15.43
C LEU A 5 10.41 28.69 -15.86
N GLY A 6 10.49 28.39 -17.17
CA GLY A 6 11.40 27.36 -17.70
C GLY A 6 12.89 27.74 -17.63
N LEU A 7 13.20 29.04 -17.55
CA LEU A 7 14.58 29.56 -17.49
C LEU A 7 15.08 29.81 -16.05
N ALA A 8 14.22 29.68 -15.04
CA ALA A 8 14.59 29.93 -13.64
C ALA A 8 15.17 28.69 -12.91
N LEU A 9 15.22 27.53 -13.58
CA LEU A 9 15.67 26.26 -12.99
C LEU A 9 16.93 25.68 -13.65
N SER A 10 17.96 26.52 -13.87
CA SER A 10 19.40 26.22 -13.62
C SER A 10 20.34 27.28 -14.20
N PRO A 11 21.47 27.67 -13.56
CA PRO A 11 21.89 27.46 -12.18
C PRO A 11 22.05 28.80 -11.42
N ILE A 12 21.30 28.99 -10.34
CA ILE A 12 21.77 29.81 -9.21
C ILE A 12 21.75 28.90 -7.99
N VAL A 13 22.75 28.02 -7.93
CA VAL A 13 23.36 27.67 -6.66
C VAL A 13 24.16 28.90 -6.25
N SER A 14 23.55 29.79 -5.47
CA SER A 14 24.29 30.82 -4.76
C SER A 14 23.74 30.89 -3.35
N CYS A 15 24.51 30.28 -2.46
CA CYS A 15 24.31 30.26 -1.03
C CYS A 15 24.36 31.70 -0.50
N ALA A 16 23.20 32.24 -0.11
CA ALA A 16 23.12 33.35 0.83
C ALA A 16 21.76 33.30 1.52
N ALA A 17 21.69 32.58 2.63
CA ALA A 17 20.67 32.80 3.65
C ALA A 17 21.39 33.15 4.96
N PRO A 18 20.94 34.18 5.70
CA PRO A 18 21.62 34.66 6.89
C PRO A 18 21.59 33.61 8.00
N VAL A 19 22.78 33.39 8.57
CA VAL A 19 23.02 32.69 9.83
C VAL A 19 22.17 33.31 10.92
N SER A 20 21.20 32.58 11.48
CA SER A 20 20.68 32.77 12.85
C SER A 20 19.70 31.65 13.21
N ARG A 21 20.20 30.51 13.71
CA ARG A 21 19.55 29.83 14.83
C ARG A 21 20.62 29.46 15.85
N PRO A 22 20.40 29.75 17.15
CA PRO A 22 21.22 29.14 18.18
C PRO A 22 20.96 27.63 18.14
N LEU A 23 22.03 26.86 18.07
CA LEU A 23 22.01 25.46 18.52
C LEU A 23 21.61 25.49 19.99
N ALA A 24 20.32 25.30 20.28
CA ALA A 24 19.87 25.05 21.64
C ALA A 24 20.31 23.63 22.00
N SER A 25 21.53 23.53 22.51
CA SER A 25 21.98 22.36 23.24
C SER A 25 21.01 22.09 24.40
N SER A 26 20.67 20.81 24.52
CA SER A 26 20.10 20.18 25.70
C SER A 26 20.72 20.71 27.00
N ALA A 27 20.00 21.61 27.69
CA ALA A 27 20.17 21.87 29.11
C ALA A 27 18.90 22.54 29.65
N ASN A 28 17.98 21.73 30.21
CA ASN A 28 17.10 22.13 31.31
C ASN A 28 16.33 20.89 31.82
N SER A 29 17.01 20.08 32.63
CA SER A 29 16.38 19.15 33.56
C SER A 29 16.00 19.92 34.83
N SER A 30 14.75 20.37 34.91
CA SER A 30 14.13 20.79 36.16
C SER A 30 12.64 20.51 36.10
N ILE A 31 12.24 19.59 36.96
CA ILE A 31 10.87 19.13 37.18
C ILE A 31 10.05 20.32 37.68
N GLN A 32 9.24 20.91 36.81
CA GLN A 32 8.18 21.86 37.17
C GLN A 32 6.88 21.39 36.53
N LYS A 33 5.83 21.23 37.34
CA LYS A 33 4.48 20.84 36.90
C LYS A 33 4.00 21.78 35.78
N TYR A 34 3.65 21.22 34.62
CA TYR A 34 3.40 21.96 33.39
C TYR A 34 1.92 22.41 33.28
N SER A 35 1.71 23.72 33.12
CA SER A 35 0.40 24.34 32.81
C SER A 35 0.11 24.29 31.31
N ALA A 36 -1.18 24.30 30.94
CA ALA A 36 -1.64 24.44 29.55
C ALA A 36 -1.17 25.75 28.87
N ASP A 37 -0.67 26.71 29.66
CA ASP A 37 -0.27 28.05 29.20
C ASP A 37 1.22 28.17 28.82
N ARG A 38 1.95 27.07 28.64
CA ARG A 38 3.37 27.12 28.28
C ARG A 38 3.56 26.97 26.78
N ILE A 39 4.32 27.89 26.18
CA ILE A 39 4.83 27.78 24.82
C ILE A 39 5.79 26.59 24.74
N GLN A 40 5.51 25.66 23.83
CA GLN A 40 6.42 24.57 23.48
C GLN A 40 7.16 24.96 22.20
N LEU A 41 8.39 24.48 22.01
CA LEU A 41 9.06 24.62 20.72
C LEU A 41 8.76 23.39 19.85
N PRO A 42 8.78 23.52 18.51
CA PRO A 42 8.72 22.36 17.63
C PRO A 42 9.82 21.36 17.98
N ILE A 43 9.47 20.07 18.03
CA ILE A 43 10.45 18.99 18.14
C ILE A 43 10.72 18.41 16.76
N VAL A 44 11.98 18.01 16.52
CA VAL A 44 12.31 17.20 15.34
C VAL A 44 11.98 15.75 15.66
N LEU A 45 11.24 15.10 14.77
CA LEU A 45 10.93 13.69 14.86
C LEU A 45 12.11 12.90 14.31
N ASP A 46 12.92 12.32 15.18
CA ASP A 46 13.99 11.38 14.81
C ASP A 46 13.68 9.99 15.36
N PHE A 47 13.17 9.12 14.48
CA PHE A 47 12.88 7.72 14.82
C PHE A 47 14.08 6.79 14.60
N GLN A 48 15.22 7.30 14.12
CA GLN A 48 16.39 6.47 13.82
C GLN A 48 17.32 6.36 15.03
N LEU A 49 17.53 7.45 15.76
CA LEU A 49 18.41 7.48 16.93
C LEU A 49 17.64 7.19 18.22
N SER A 50 18.23 6.40 19.13
CA SER A 50 17.64 6.12 20.45
C SER A 50 17.35 7.39 21.26
N LYS A 51 18.19 8.42 21.09
CA LYS A 51 17.97 9.73 21.71
C LYS A 51 16.72 10.41 21.15
N GLY A 52 16.57 10.43 19.82
CA GLY A 52 15.39 10.97 19.14
C GLY A 52 14.10 10.26 19.56
N LYS A 53 14.10 8.92 19.60
CA LYS A 53 12.98 8.12 20.11
C LYS A 53 12.58 8.52 21.53
N ASN A 54 13.56 8.66 22.43
CA ASN A 54 13.31 9.10 23.80
C ASN A 54 12.78 10.55 23.88
N GLU A 55 13.25 11.44 23.02
CA GLU A 55 12.75 12.82 22.93
C GLU A 55 11.28 12.83 22.45
N ILE A 56 10.92 12.02 21.46
CA ILE A 56 9.54 11.85 20.97
C ILE A 56 8.64 11.27 22.07
N ARG A 57 9.05 10.19 22.74
CA ARG A 57 8.32 9.59 23.87
C ARG A 57 8.05 10.62 24.97
N ASN A 58 9.09 11.35 25.37
CA ASN A 58 8.98 12.36 26.40
C ASN A 58 8.08 13.51 25.98
N TRP A 59 8.14 13.94 24.72
CA TRP A 59 7.24 14.95 24.17
C TRP A 59 5.80 14.46 24.18
N TYR A 60 5.53 13.24 23.72
CA TYR A 60 4.20 12.64 23.69
C TYR A 60 3.57 12.58 25.09
N HIS A 61 4.28 12.03 26.08
CA HIS A 61 3.76 11.93 27.45
C HIS A 61 3.65 13.26 28.21
N ARG A 62 4.21 14.34 27.66
CA ARG A 62 4.05 15.69 28.23
C ARG A 62 2.81 16.40 27.73
N GLN A 63 2.13 15.87 26.71
CA GLN A 63 0.94 16.52 26.19
C GLN A 63 -0.23 16.35 27.16
N PRO A 64 -0.98 17.41 27.51
CA PRO A 64 -2.13 17.31 28.41
C PRO A 64 -3.22 16.38 27.86
N THR A 65 -3.31 16.32 26.54
CA THR A 65 -4.11 15.38 25.78
C THR A 65 -3.36 14.98 24.52
N THR A 66 -3.67 13.81 24.00
CA THR A 66 -3.18 13.28 22.73
C THR A 66 -4.32 12.94 21.77
N GLN A 67 -5.57 13.14 22.20
CA GLN A 67 -6.75 12.77 21.43
C GLN A 67 -7.19 13.93 20.54
N PHE A 68 -7.62 13.60 19.32
CA PHE A 68 -8.13 14.54 18.34
C PHE A 68 -9.29 13.94 17.54
N THR A 69 -10.17 14.82 17.05
CA THR A 69 -11.28 14.46 16.14
C THR A 69 -11.33 15.32 14.89
N CYS A 70 -10.44 16.30 14.74
CA CYS A 70 -10.42 17.16 13.57
C CYS A 70 -9.01 17.24 13.02
N ILE A 71 -8.91 17.07 11.70
CA ILE A 71 -7.68 17.21 10.93
C ILE A 71 -7.88 18.28 9.87
N GLU A 72 -6.87 19.12 9.69
CA GLU A 72 -6.83 20.07 8.59
C GLU A 72 -5.56 19.92 7.77
N HIS A 73 -5.74 20.01 6.46
CA HIS A 73 -4.68 20.23 5.51
C HIS A 73 -4.54 21.73 5.28
N ARG A 74 -3.37 22.29 5.57
CA ARG A 74 -3.15 23.74 5.47
C ARG A 74 -1.98 24.07 4.56
N LYS A 75 -1.99 25.30 4.05
CA LYS A 75 -0.98 25.84 3.14
C LYS A 75 -0.57 27.25 3.56
N GLU A 76 0.73 27.48 3.70
CA GLU A 76 1.26 28.83 3.92
C GLU A 76 0.91 29.73 2.73
N THR A 77 0.28 30.88 3.01
CA THR A 77 -0.08 31.87 1.98
C THR A 77 1.11 32.76 1.60
N THR A 78 2.09 32.85 2.50
CA THR A 78 3.33 33.62 2.35
C THR A 78 4.49 32.72 1.94
N GLY A 79 5.55 33.33 1.39
CA GLY A 79 6.74 32.62 0.93
C GLY A 79 6.66 32.09 -0.51
N ARG A 80 7.83 31.84 -1.12
CA ARG A 80 7.93 31.41 -2.52
C ARG A 80 7.42 30.00 -2.77
N PHE A 81 7.57 29.11 -1.79
CA PHE A 81 7.31 27.68 -1.94
C PHE A 81 6.07 27.20 -1.15
N ARG A 82 5.17 28.13 -0.79
CA ARG A 82 3.84 27.92 -0.15
C ARG A 82 3.68 26.53 0.48
N HIS A 83 4.35 26.34 1.60
CA HIS A 83 4.52 25.05 2.25
C HIS A 83 3.20 24.47 2.72
N GLU A 84 3.00 23.16 2.51
CA GLU A 84 1.80 22.43 2.97
C GLU A 84 2.14 21.61 4.22
N PHE A 85 1.21 21.62 5.17
CA PHE A 85 1.36 20.95 6.47
C PHE A 85 0.01 20.46 6.97
N VAL A 86 0.05 19.59 7.99
CA VAL A 86 -1.15 19.04 8.62
C VAL A 86 -1.25 19.56 10.04
N VAL A 87 -2.46 19.89 10.47
CA VAL A 87 -2.77 20.17 11.87
C VAL A 87 -3.88 19.26 12.36
N VAL A 88 -3.84 18.91 13.63
CA VAL A 88 -4.96 18.26 14.33
C VAL A 88 -5.36 19.07 15.54
N HIS A 89 -6.67 19.18 15.77
CA HIS A 89 -7.21 19.90 16.92
C HIS A 89 -7.40 18.93 18.08
N LEU A 90 -6.72 19.20 19.18
CA LEU A 90 -6.76 18.37 20.38
C LEU A 90 -7.94 18.74 21.28
N ASP A 91 -8.36 17.81 22.15
CA ASP A 91 -9.55 18.00 23.02
C ASP A 91 -9.48 19.22 23.96
N ASN A 92 -8.28 19.73 24.23
CA ASN A 92 -8.01 20.84 25.13
C ASN A 92 -7.91 22.19 24.40
N SER A 93 -8.41 22.29 23.16
CA SER A 93 -8.31 23.48 22.30
C SER A 93 -6.88 23.86 21.84
N SER A 94 -5.88 23.02 22.10
CA SER A 94 -4.56 23.19 21.47
C SER A 94 -4.52 22.52 20.09
N VAL A 95 -3.56 22.93 19.27
CA VAL A 95 -3.39 22.43 17.91
C VAL A 95 -2.04 21.74 17.80
N CYS A 96 -2.00 20.52 17.28
CA CYS A 96 -0.74 19.85 16.97
C CYS A 96 -0.45 19.95 15.47
N ARG A 97 0.60 20.68 15.12
CA ARG A 97 1.09 20.88 13.75
C ARG A 97 2.20 19.88 13.41
N PHE A 98 2.14 19.31 12.22
CA PHE A 98 3.13 18.39 11.66
C PHE A 98 3.67 18.93 10.34
N ASP A 99 5.00 18.99 10.23
CA ASP A 99 5.70 19.49 9.04
C ASP A 99 6.76 18.50 8.57
N ARG A 100 7.03 18.52 7.25
CA ARG A 100 8.22 17.93 6.63
C ARG A 100 8.96 18.97 5.80
N ARG A 101 10.25 19.17 6.04
CA ARG A 101 11.09 20.10 5.27
C ARG A 101 12.40 19.43 4.85
N ALA A 102 13.06 19.98 3.83
CA ALA A 102 14.46 19.68 3.61
C ALA A 102 15.29 20.41 4.68
N ARG A 103 16.31 19.73 5.22
CA ARG A 103 17.26 20.34 6.15
C ARG A 103 17.86 21.61 5.52
N GLU A 104 17.89 22.71 6.28
CA GLU A 104 18.17 24.07 5.77
C GLU A 104 19.46 24.14 4.95
N ASP A 105 20.52 23.52 5.45
CA ASP A 105 21.86 23.44 4.86
C ASP A 105 21.93 22.56 3.60
N MET A 106 20.91 21.76 3.34
CA MET A 106 20.91 20.77 2.25
C MET A 106 19.77 20.98 1.23
N ARG A 107 19.03 22.09 1.31
CA ARG A 107 17.88 22.37 0.43
C ARG A 107 18.22 22.37 -1.06
N GLY A 108 19.42 22.85 -1.43
CA GLY A 108 19.89 22.85 -2.81
C GLY A 108 20.05 21.46 -3.44
N HIS A 109 20.13 20.41 -2.61
CA HIS A 109 20.25 19.02 -3.07
C HIS A 109 18.90 18.31 -3.24
N ALA A 110 17.79 18.95 -2.86
CA ALA A 110 16.47 18.32 -2.92
C ALA A 110 15.95 18.05 -4.36
N LEU A 111 16.61 18.60 -5.38
CA LEU A 111 16.33 18.32 -6.80
C LEU A 111 17.02 17.06 -7.33
N LYS A 112 17.95 16.47 -6.57
CA LYS A 112 18.59 15.21 -6.96
C LYS A 112 17.60 14.06 -6.88
N ASP A 113 17.83 13.03 -7.68
CA ASP A 113 16.98 11.83 -7.70
C ASP A 113 16.93 11.15 -6.32
N GLU A 114 18.04 11.13 -5.60
CA GLU A 114 18.11 10.55 -4.24
C GLU A 114 17.47 11.44 -3.16
N GLY A 115 17.17 12.70 -3.51
CA GLY A 115 16.73 13.73 -2.59
C GLY A 115 17.81 14.17 -1.59
N THR A 116 17.37 14.66 -0.45
CA THR A 116 18.19 15.18 0.64
C THR A 116 17.65 14.73 1.99
N ILE A 117 18.32 15.11 3.07
CA ILE A 117 17.86 14.79 4.43
C ILE A 117 16.56 15.54 4.72
N SER A 118 15.52 14.79 5.10
CA SER A 118 14.27 15.36 5.59
C SER A 118 14.34 15.67 7.07
N GLU A 119 13.66 16.74 7.46
CA GLU A 119 13.37 17.09 8.84
C GLU A 119 11.85 17.09 8.99
N ASP A 120 11.34 16.05 9.67
CA ASP A 120 9.94 16.00 10.07
C ASP A 120 9.84 16.58 11.49
N SER A 121 8.79 17.34 11.78
CA SER A 121 8.63 17.98 13.10
C SER A 121 7.18 17.96 13.57
N ALA A 122 7.02 18.01 14.90
CA ALA A 122 5.73 18.14 15.56
C ALA A 122 5.75 19.33 16.52
N HIS A 123 4.65 20.08 16.56
CA HIS A 123 4.54 21.29 17.38
C HIS A 123 3.14 21.42 17.98
N VAL A 124 3.03 21.34 19.31
CA VAL A 124 1.78 21.66 20.03
C VAL A 124 1.72 23.16 20.29
N ILE A 125 0.77 23.80 19.63
CA ILE A 125 0.49 25.22 19.68
C ILE A 125 -0.65 25.43 20.69
N THR A 126 -0.31 26.04 21.82
CA THR A 126 -1.26 26.40 22.87
C THR A 126 -1.73 27.85 22.70
N GLN A 127 -2.78 28.26 23.42
CA GLN A 127 -3.26 29.65 23.39
C GLN A 127 -2.19 30.69 23.79
N ALA A 128 -1.18 30.26 24.56
CA ALA A 128 -0.07 31.12 24.94
C ALA A 128 0.94 31.36 23.80
N ASP A 129 0.95 30.54 22.75
CA ASP A 129 1.84 30.67 21.60
C ASP A 129 1.25 31.59 20.53
N THR A 130 1.16 32.88 20.86
CA THR A 130 0.52 33.90 20.02
C THR A 130 1.16 34.03 18.64
N GLU A 131 2.48 33.79 18.52
CA GLU A 131 3.19 33.87 17.24
C GLU A 131 2.84 32.69 16.33
N ALA A 132 2.82 31.46 16.88
CA ALA A 132 2.44 30.30 16.08
C ALA A 132 0.95 30.33 15.70
N ILE A 133 0.07 30.84 16.58
CA ILE A 133 -1.34 31.09 16.26
C ILE A 133 -1.46 32.07 15.09
N ALA A 134 -0.80 33.23 15.15
CA ALA A 134 -0.85 34.20 14.05
C ALA A 134 -0.39 33.59 12.71
N ARG A 135 0.67 32.76 12.73
CA ARG A 135 1.12 32.02 11.53
C ARG A 135 0.13 30.97 11.05
N LEU A 136 -0.58 30.30 11.95
CA LEU A 136 -1.66 29.39 11.58
C LEU A 136 -2.82 30.16 10.94
N ASP A 137 -3.22 31.29 11.52
CA ASP A 137 -4.31 32.13 11.02
C ASP A 137 -4.00 32.72 9.62
N GLU A 138 -2.74 33.03 9.34
CA GLU A 138 -2.28 33.46 8.01
C GLU A 138 -2.31 32.35 6.95
N SER A 139 -2.42 31.07 7.35
CA SER A 139 -2.40 29.94 6.42
C SER A 139 -3.80 29.59 5.89
N GLU A 140 -3.85 29.12 4.65
CA GLU A 140 -5.07 28.68 3.97
C GLU A 140 -5.45 27.26 4.40
N VAL A 141 -6.72 27.03 4.77
CA VAL A 141 -7.26 25.68 4.98
C VAL A 141 -7.68 25.09 3.63
N LEU A 142 -6.97 24.07 3.17
CA LEU A 142 -7.27 23.35 1.94
C LEU A 142 -8.35 22.27 2.13
N LEU A 143 -8.39 21.67 3.31
CA LEU A 143 -9.37 20.67 3.73
C LEU A 143 -9.47 20.72 5.26
N SER A 144 -10.69 20.61 5.77
CA SER A 144 -10.97 20.31 7.18
C SER A 144 -11.89 19.10 7.20
N ALA A 145 -11.53 18.08 7.97
CA ALA A 145 -12.29 16.86 8.10
C ALA A 145 -12.41 16.50 9.59
N ASN A 146 -13.64 16.22 10.00
CA ASN A 146 -13.89 15.62 11.31
C ASN A 146 -13.85 14.11 11.17
N THR A 147 -13.30 13.44 12.17
CA THR A 147 -13.33 12.00 12.32
C THR A 147 -14.46 11.65 13.29
N ASP A 148 -15.26 10.64 12.94
CA ASP A 148 -16.33 10.15 13.83
C ASP A 148 -15.78 9.42 15.06
N GLN A 149 -14.46 9.19 15.10
CA GLN A 149 -13.74 8.50 16.15
C GLN A 149 -12.62 9.37 16.69
N TRP A 150 -12.38 9.26 17.99
CA TRP A 150 -11.21 9.80 18.63
C TRP A 150 -9.98 9.04 18.15
N LEU A 151 -9.03 9.78 17.57
CA LEU A 151 -7.72 9.26 17.20
C LEU A 151 -6.67 9.84 18.15
N ASP A 152 -5.56 9.14 18.28
CA ASP A 152 -4.45 9.54 19.14
C ASP A 152 -3.26 10.01 18.30
N ILE A 153 -2.56 11.07 18.73
CA ILE A 153 -1.32 11.56 18.09
C ILE A 153 -0.31 10.44 17.87
N ASN A 154 -0.27 9.42 18.74
CA ASN A 154 0.56 8.23 18.58
C ASN A 154 0.37 7.58 17.20
N PHE A 155 -0.86 7.52 16.69
CA PHE A 155 -1.11 6.99 15.36
C PHE A 155 -0.41 7.83 14.28
N ILE A 156 -0.43 9.16 14.38
CA ILE A 156 0.31 10.06 13.47
C ILE A 156 1.82 9.82 13.59
N LEU A 157 2.34 9.65 14.81
CA LEU A 157 3.75 9.34 15.02
C LEU A 157 4.15 8.01 14.38
N ALA A 158 3.29 6.99 14.41
CA ALA A 158 3.50 5.73 13.70
C ALA A 158 3.59 5.92 12.19
N VAL A 159 2.73 6.79 11.61
CA VAL A 159 2.80 7.13 10.18
C VAL A 159 4.10 7.88 9.85
N CYS A 160 4.49 8.86 10.67
CA CYS A 160 5.77 9.56 10.50
C CYS A 160 6.97 8.61 10.59
N CYS A 161 6.94 7.65 11.53
CA CYS A 161 7.94 6.60 11.61
C CYS A 161 7.97 5.76 10.33
N GLY A 162 6.80 5.35 9.83
CA GLY A 162 6.66 4.63 8.55
C GLY A 162 7.29 5.39 7.38
N ILE A 163 7.07 6.70 7.28
CA ILE A 163 7.69 7.57 6.27
C ILE A 163 9.22 7.54 6.40
N GLN A 164 9.76 7.71 7.61
CA GLN A 164 11.22 7.74 7.84
C GLN A 164 11.90 6.37 7.69
N SER A 165 11.16 5.28 7.84
CA SER A 165 11.66 3.92 7.62
C SER A 165 11.54 3.49 6.16
N HIS A 166 10.70 4.15 5.35
CA HIS A 166 10.50 3.79 3.95
C HIS A 166 11.77 4.05 3.11
N PRO A 167 12.22 3.09 2.26
CA PRO A 167 13.50 3.20 1.54
C PRO A 167 13.64 4.46 0.69
N GLU A 168 12.57 4.90 0.04
CA GLU A 168 12.57 6.11 -0.80
C GLU A 168 12.06 7.35 -0.05
N ALA A 169 11.01 7.20 0.76
CA ALA A 169 10.28 8.33 1.35
C ALA A 169 10.93 8.88 2.61
N LYS A 170 11.97 8.23 3.14
CA LYS A 170 12.82 8.78 4.20
C LYS A 170 13.62 10.01 3.75
N SER A 171 13.84 10.19 2.45
CA SER A 171 14.55 11.36 1.91
C SER A 171 13.56 12.44 1.49
N TYR A 172 13.95 13.70 1.62
CA TYR A 172 13.21 14.83 1.06
C TYR A 172 13.59 15.01 -0.41
N SER A 173 12.64 14.78 -1.32
CA SER A 173 12.81 15.08 -2.75
C SER A 173 11.74 16.07 -3.18
N LEU A 174 12.15 17.15 -3.87
CA LEU A 174 11.21 18.15 -4.39
C LEU A 174 10.23 17.57 -5.39
N LEU A 175 10.58 16.48 -6.09
CA LEU A 175 9.76 15.87 -7.13
C LEU A 175 8.75 14.85 -6.60
N HIS A 176 9.05 14.17 -5.49
CA HIS A 176 8.26 13.01 -5.03
C HIS A 176 7.90 13.05 -3.55
N TYR A 177 8.87 13.29 -2.66
CA TYR A 177 8.73 13.06 -1.21
C TYR A 177 8.93 14.34 -0.38
N ASN A 178 8.25 15.40 -0.80
CA ASN A 178 8.28 16.74 -0.19
C ASN A 178 7.15 16.94 0.84
N CYS A 179 6.91 18.20 1.25
CA CYS A 179 5.85 18.57 2.17
C CYS A 179 4.42 18.24 1.67
N TYR A 180 4.20 18.24 0.35
CA TYR A 180 2.93 17.83 -0.24
C TYR A 180 2.68 16.35 0.00
N PHE A 181 3.63 15.50 -0.37
CA PHE A 181 3.55 14.05 -0.16
C PHE A 181 3.32 13.71 1.31
N PHE A 182 4.06 14.34 2.22
CA PHE A 182 3.89 14.15 3.66
C PHE A 182 2.46 14.47 4.12
N SER A 183 1.96 15.65 3.75
CA SER A 183 0.62 16.09 4.14
C SER A 183 -0.46 15.17 3.57
N TRP A 184 -0.33 14.77 2.30
CA TRP A 184 -1.24 13.85 1.64
C TRP A 184 -1.22 12.45 2.27
N THR A 185 -0.05 11.96 2.64
CA THR A 185 0.13 10.66 3.30
C THR A 185 -0.58 10.63 4.64
N LEU A 186 -0.34 11.66 5.48
CA LEU A 186 -1.02 11.78 6.77
C LEU A 186 -2.54 11.83 6.59
N LEU A 187 -3.05 12.68 5.70
CA LEU A 187 -4.49 12.80 5.47
C LEU A 187 -5.12 11.50 4.99
N ALA A 188 -4.52 10.85 3.98
CA ALA A 188 -5.05 9.61 3.42
C ALA A 188 -5.10 8.50 4.48
N ILE A 189 -4.05 8.36 5.27
CA ILE A 189 -3.93 7.31 6.28
C ILE A 189 -4.81 7.57 7.50
N ILE A 190 -4.87 8.82 7.98
CA ILE A 190 -5.71 9.21 9.11
C ILE A 190 -7.18 9.06 8.76
N ASP A 191 -7.58 9.54 7.58
CA ASP A 191 -8.94 9.37 7.07
C ASP A 191 -9.31 7.89 6.90
N ARG A 192 -8.39 7.09 6.34
CA ARG A 192 -8.56 5.63 6.24
C ARG A 192 -8.80 5.02 7.61
N ARG A 193 -7.98 5.36 8.61
CA ARG A 193 -8.09 4.84 9.98
C ARG A 193 -9.40 5.25 10.66
N ALA A 194 -9.79 6.51 10.51
CA ALA A 194 -11.01 7.06 11.12
C ALA A 194 -12.29 6.40 10.58
N HIS A 195 -12.35 6.17 9.26
CA HIS A 195 -13.53 5.64 8.61
C HIS A 195 -13.48 4.12 8.43
N TRP A 196 -12.36 3.48 8.78
CA TRP A 196 -12.16 2.03 8.66
C TRP A 196 -13.29 1.21 9.31
N PRO A 197 -13.69 1.46 10.57
CA PRO A 197 -14.69 0.61 11.23
C PRO A 197 -16.09 0.73 10.60
N LEU A 198 -16.44 1.90 10.07
CA LEU A 198 -17.70 2.15 9.37
C LEU A 198 -17.77 1.42 8.02
N LEU A 199 -16.61 1.21 7.38
CA LEU A 199 -16.52 0.45 6.12
C LEU A 199 -16.71 -1.05 6.35
N TRP A 200 -16.30 -1.60 7.50
CA TRP A 200 -16.55 -3.01 7.86
C TRP A 200 -18.02 -3.26 8.24
N GLU A 201 -18.70 -2.31 8.89
CA GLU A 201 -20.16 -2.40 9.11
C GLU A 201 -20.97 -2.30 7.80
N SER A 202 -20.32 -1.87 6.71
CA SER A 202 -20.92 -1.91 5.39
C SER A 202 -20.87 -3.34 4.84
N ASN A 203 -21.90 -4.13 5.15
CA ASN A 203 -22.30 -5.37 4.47
C ASN A 203 -22.17 -5.28 2.92
N ARG A 204 -22.14 -4.06 2.39
CA ARG A 204 -21.94 -3.74 0.99
C ARG A 204 -20.59 -4.16 0.44
N ILE A 205 -19.45 -3.87 1.08
CA ILE A 205 -18.13 -4.20 0.50
C ILE A 205 -17.95 -5.72 0.44
N GLU A 206 -18.29 -6.42 1.52
CA GLU A 206 -18.29 -7.88 1.54
C GLU A 206 -19.23 -8.46 0.48
N ARG A 207 -20.43 -7.87 0.30
CA ARG A 207 -21.37 -8.29 -0.74
C ARG A 207 -20.78 -8.09 -2.13
N ILE A 208 -20.23 -6.91 -2.45
CA ILE A 208 -19.69 -6.70 -3.78
C ILE A 208 -18.46 -7.59 -4.00
N ALA A 209 -17.63 -7.82 -2.97
CA ALA A 209 -16.51 -8.76 -3.03
C ALA A 209 -17.00 -10.18 -3.36
N LYS A 210 -18.09 -10.64 -2.71
CA LYS A 210 -18.73 -11.93 -2.98
C LYS A 210 -19.32 -11.99 -4.39
N ASP A 211 -20.01 -10.95 -4.82
CA ASP A 211 -20.60 -10.86 -6.16
C ASP A 211 -19.50 -10.90 -7.23
N TRP A 212 -18.40 -10.19 -6.99
CA TRP A 212 -17.22 -10.17 -7.86
C TRP A 212 -16.53 -11.54 -7.94
N ILE A 213 -16.26 -12.17 -6.79
CA ILE A 213 -15.72 -13.54 -6.71
C ILE A 213 -16.65 -14.52 -7.44
N THR A 214 -17.94 -14.41 -7.22
CA THR A 214 -18.95 -15.28 -7.86
C THR A 214 -18.97 -15.07 -9.37
N GLY A 215 -18.96 -13.81 -9.83
CA GLY A 215 -18.87 -13.45 -11.24
C GLY A 215 -17.61 -14.01 -11.91
N LEU A 216 -16.46 -13.88 -11.25
CA LEU A 216 -15.21 -14.46 -11.72
C LEU A 216 -15.28 -15.98 -11.76
N CYS A 217 -15.70 -16.65 -10.70
CA CYS A 217 -15.86 -18.10 -10.65
C CYS A 217 -16.79 -18.60 -11.77
N ASN A 218 -17.89 -17.89 -12.04
CA ASN A 218 -18.81 -18.22 -13.13
C ASN A 218 -18.17 -18.04 -14.51
N ARG A 219 -17.24 -17.11 -14.71
CA ARG A 219 -16.46 -16.99 -15.96
C ARG A 219 -15.37 -18.04 -16.08
N LEU A 220 -14.77 -18.45 -14.95
CA LEU A 220 -13.76 -19.50 -14.91
C LEU A 220 -14.38 -20.90 -15.11
N ALA A 221 -15.62 -21.12 -14.68
CA ALA A 221 -16.27 -22.44 -14.71
C ALA A 221 -16.44 -23.03 -16.12
N PRO A 222 -16.90 -22.31 -17.16
CA PRO A 222 -16.92 -22.81 -18.54
C PRO A 222 -15.53 -23.15 -19.06
N GLU A 223 -14.52 -22.33 -18.75
CA GLU A 223 -13.13 -22.59 -19.14
C GLU A 223 -12.57 -23.84 -18.47
N MET A 224 -12.92 -24.08 -17.20
CA MET A 224 -12.64 -25.29 -16.43
C MET A 224 -13.30 -26.54 -17.05
N VAL A 225 -14.58 -26.44 -17.41
CA VAL A 225 -15.34 -27.54 -18.01
C VAL A 225 -14.87 -27.82 -19.44
N ILE A 226 -14.50 -26.81 -20.22
CA ILE A 226 -13.98 -26.98 -21.58
C ILE A 226 -12.57 -27.59 -21.56
N ALA A 227 -11.71 -27.23 -20.60
CA ALA A 227 -10.42 -27.89 -20.41
C ALA A 227 -10.62 -29.40 -20.16
N TYR A 228 -11.55 -29.74 -19.25
CA TYR A 228 -11.93 -31.13 -18.97
C TYR A 228 -12.53 -31.85 -20.20
N ARG A 229 -13.43 -31.19 -20.94
CA ARG A 229 -14.16 -31.78 -22.06
C ARG A 229 -13.40 -31.76 -23.39
N ARG A 230 -12.31 -31.01 -23.58
CA ARG A 230 -11.48 -31.11 -24.80
C ARG A 230 -10.51 -32.30 -24.75
N GLU A 231 -10.15 -32.77 -23.55
CA GLU A 231 -9.20 -33.88 -23.39
C GLU A 231 -9.87 -35.26 -23.31
N GLN A 232 -11.16 -35.35 -23.00
CA GLN A 232 -11.91 -36.61 -22.92
C GLN A 232 -12.47 -37.22 -24.23
N PRO A 233 -13.03 -36.49 -25.23
CA PRO A 233 -13.93 -37.10 -26.22
C PRO A 233 -13.24 -37.91 -27.31
N PHE A 234 -11.96 -37.65 -27.58
CA PHE A 234 -11.24 -38.37 -28.64
C PHE A 234 -10.65 -39.69 -28.11
N TRP A 235 -10.10 -39.69 -26.90
CA TRP A 235 -9.38 -40.85 -26.35
C TRP A 235 -10.30 -41.93 -25.76
N GLU A 236 -11.44 -41.59 -25.17
CA GLU A 236 -12.43 -42.59 -24.74
C GLU A 236 -13.09 -43.31 -25.94
N ARG A 237 -13.16 -42.64 -27.11
CA ARG A 237 -13.66 -43.24 -28.34
C ARG A 237 -12.62 -44.12 -29.04
N LEU A 238 -11.33 -43.76 -28.94
CA LEU A 238 -10.21 -44.55 -29.50
C LEU A 238 -9.84 -45.76 -28.63
N THR A 239 -9.83 -45.63 -27.31
CA THR A 239 -9.56 -46.76 -26.40
C THR A 239 -10.65 -47.83 -26.45
N ARG A 240 -11.87 -47.47 -26.86
CA ARG A 240 -12.99 -48.41 -27.04
C ARG A 240 -13.04 -49.05 -28.44
N LEU A 241 -12.33 -48.52 -29.43
CA LEU A 241 -12.21 -49.09 -30.78
C LEU A 241 -10.87 -49.82 -31.03
N GLY A 242 -9.83 -49.57 -30.23
CA GLY A 242 -8.48 -50.10 -30.43
C GLY A 242 -8.04 -51.26 -29.52
N ARG A 243 -8.95 -51.90 -28.76
CA ARG A 243 -8.59 -53.05 -27.87
C ARG A 243 -8.74 -54.43 -28.52
N SER A 244 -8.86 -54.50 -29.84
CA SER A 244 -8.80 -55.77 -30.57
C SER A 244 -7.80 -55.64 -31.71
N ALA A 245 -6.66 -56.31 -31.53
CA ALA A 245 -5.54 -56.43 -32.46
C ALA A 245 -4.65 -55.19 -32.62
N ILE A 246 -3.52 -55.16 -31.91
CA ILE A 246 -2.19 -55.36 -32.51
C ILE A 246 -1.11 -55.38 -31.42
N ASP A 247 -0.13 -56.21 -31.73
CA ASP A 247 1.04 -56.66 -31.02
C ASP A 247 2.10 -55.57 -30.78
N THR A 248 3.04 -55.94 -29.93
CA THR A 248 4.23 -55.24 -29.43
C THR A 248 4.98 -54.32 -30.40
N ASN A 249 5.30 -53.13 -29.87
CA ASN A 249 6.48 -52.26 -30.09
C ASN A 249 6.20 -50.85 -30.61
N SER A 250 6.85 -49.91 -29.91
CA SER A 250 7.01 -48.49 -30.21
C SER A 250 5.71 -47.74 -30.48
N HIS A 251 5.03 -47.34 -29.41
CA HIS A 251 4.75 -45.92 -29.22
C HIS A 251 4.51 -45.70 -27.73
N GLN A 252 5.43 -44.96 -27.12
CA GLN A 252 5.27 -44.32 -25.83
C GLN A 252 4.23 -43.20 -25.99
N GLU A 253 3.03 -43.57 -26.44
CA GLU A 253 1.87 -42.70 -26.48
C GLU A 253 1.64 -42.26 -25.05
N SER A 254 1.80 -40.95 -24.85
CA SER A 254 1.63 -40.30 -23.57
C SER A 254 0.31 -40.77 -22.98
N LEU A 255 0.37 -41.61 -21.94
CA LEU A 255 -0.70 -41.69 -20.96
C LEU A 255 -0.97 -40.25 -20.59
N ALA A 256 -2.06 -39.71 -21.13
CA ALA A 256 -2.43 -38.32 -20.97
C ALA A 256 -2.50 -38.11 -19.46
N LEU A 257 -1.50 -37.39 -18.95
CA LEU A 257 -1.32 -37.13 -17.54
C LEU A 257 -2.62 -36.45 -17.08
N GLN A 258 -3.47 -37.19 -16.37
CA GLN A 258 -4.71 -36.65 -15.82
C GLN A 258 -4.42 -35.79 -14.57
N VAL A 259 -3.47 -34.86 -14.69
CA VAL A 259 -3.08 -33.91 -13.65
C VAL A 259 -4.06 -32.73 -13.59
N ASP A 260 -4.73 -32.42 -14.70
CA ASP A 260 -5.66 -31.29 -14.81
C ASP A 260 -6.80 -31.31 -13.79
N PRO A 261 -7.49 -32.44 -13.53
CA PRO A 261 -8.53 -32.49 -12.50
C PRO A 261 -8.00 -32.13 -11.11
N TYR A 262 -6.77 -32.51 -10.76
CA TYR A 262 -6.15 -32.17 -9.48
C TYR A 262 -5.85 -30.68 -9.39
N ILE A 263 -5.21 -30.13 -10.42
CA ILE A 263 -4.90 -28.69 -10.53
C ILE A 263 -6.18 -27.86 -10.43
N ILE A 264 -7.19 -28.18 -11.23
CA ILE A 264 -8.46 -27.45 -11.27
C ILE A 264 -9.19 -27.52 -9.93
N THR A 265 -9.25 -28.71 -9.31
CA THR A 265 -9.92 -28.90 -8.02
C THR A 265 -9.25 -28.09 -6.91
N GLU A 266 -7.93 -28.12 -6.82
CA GLU A 266 -7.21 -27.39 -5.77
C GLU A 266 -7.21 -25.87 -6.04
N MET A 267 -7.22 -25.42 -7.29
CA MET A 267 -7.47 -24.01 -7.65
C MET A 267 -8.86 -23.54 -7.20
N GLN A 268 -9.92 -24.33 -7.42
CA GLN A 268 -11.28 -24.01 -6.95
C GLN A 268 -11.33 -23.92 -5.42
N LYS A 269 -10.69 -24.86 -4.72
CA LYS A 269 -10.59 -24.83 -3.25
C LYS A 269 -9.84 -23.59 -2.77
N ALA A 270 -8.75 -23.22 -3.45
CA ALA A 270 -7.98 -22.03 -3.12
C ALA A 270 -8.76 -20.73 -3.31
N LEU A 271 -9.71 -20.69 -4.26
CA LEU A 271 -10.65 -19.57 -4.49
C LEU A 271 -11.98 -19.68 -3.72
N GLY A 272 -12.17 -20.74 -2.93
CA GLY A 272 -13.44 -21.00 -2.24
C GLY A 272 -13.72 -20.05 -1.07
N TRP A 273 -14.64 -20.44 -0.18
CA TRP A 273 -15.13 -19.58 0.92
C TRP A 273 -14.03 -18.97 1.81
N LYS A 274 -12.91 -19.69 2.00
CA LYS A 274 -11.76 -19.21 2.78
C LYS A 274 -11.09 -18.00 2.10
N PHE A 275 -11.05 -17.98 0.78
CA PHE A 275 -10.54 -16.86 0.01
C PHE A 275 -11.43 -15.65 0.18
N SER A 276 -12.76 -15.78 0.07
CA SER A 276 -13.67 -14.66 0.29
C SER A 276 -13.50 -14.05 1.69
N ARG A 277 -13.42 -14.89 2.73
CA ARG A 277 -13.23 -14.41 4.11
C ARG A 277 -11.89 -13.69 4.30
N ARG A 278 -10.81 -14.23 3.72
CA ARG A 278 -9.49 -13.58 3.71
C ARG A 278 -9.50 -12.29 2.89
N LEU A 279 -10.20 -12.28 1.77
CA LEU A 279 -10.27 -11.13 0.89
C LEU A 279 -10.85 -9.93 1.64
N VAL A 280 -11.88 -10.12 2.46
CA VAL A 280 -12.41 -9.03 3.30
C VAL A 280 -11.38 -8.54 4.34
N SER A 281 -10.64 -9.44 5.02
CA SER A 281 -9.59 -9.02 5.95
C SER A 281 -8.36 -8.40 5.27
N ASP A 282 -8.12 -8.77 4.02
CA ASP A 282 -6.98 -8.27 3.25
C ASP A 282 -7.31 -6.92 2.60
N LEU A 283 -8.58 -6.49 2.56
CA LEU A 283 -8.95 -5.12 2.14
C LEU A 283 -8.36 -4.06 3.09
N ASP A 284 -7.93 -4.47 4.29
CA ASP A 284 -7.09 -3.69 5.20
C ASP A 284 -5.83 -3.17 4.49
N GLU A 285 -5.34 -3.87 3.47
CA GLU A 285 -4.14 -3.52 2.73
C GLU A 285 -4.34 -2.39 1.71
N ILE A 286 -5.58 -2.03 1.39
CA ILE A 286 -5.89 -1.03 0.35
C ILE A 286 -6.08 0.34 0.98
N LEU A 287 -5.29 1.30 0.52
CA LEU A 287 -5.43 2.71 0.87
C LEU A 287 -6.19 3.49 -0.20
N PHE A 288 -5.87 3.26 -1.48
CA PHE A 288 -6.49 3.97 -2.60
C PHE A 288 -7.39 3.07 -3.45
N PRO A 289 -8.53 3.59 -3.94
CA PRO A 289 -9.43 2.76 -4.72
C PRO A 289 -8.87 2.38 -6.10
N SER A 290 -7.95 3.17 -6.65
CA SER A 290 -7.18 2.85 -7.87
C SER A 290 -6.41 1.53 -7.76
N GLN A 291 -6.06 1.10 -6.54
CA GLN A 291 -5.25 -0.09 -6.29
C GLN A 291 -6.06 -1.38 -6.28
N ILE A 292 -7.39 -1.29 -6.12
CA ILE A 292 -8.29 -2.45 -5.99
C ILE A 292 -8.08 -3.44 -7.13
N SER A 293 -8.03 -2.95 -8.38
CA SER A 293 -7.85 -3.79 -9.57
C SER A 293 -6.53 -4.58 -9.53
N SER A 294 -5.40 -3.89 -9.32
CA SER A 294 -4.07 -4.53 -9.27
C SER A 294 -3.93 -5.46 -8.06
N TRP A 295 -4.50 -5.08 -6.93
CA TRP A 295 -4.48 -5.86 -5.71
C TRP A 295 -5.31 -7.14 -5.86
N LEU A 296 -6.53 -7.05 -6.39
CA LEU A 296 -7.37 -8.20 -6.72
C LEU A 296 -6.61 -9.12 -7.67
N LYS A 297 -6.09 -8.57 -8.79
CA LYS A 297 -5.30 -9.37 -9.74
C LYS A 297 -4.22 -10.17 -9.03
N TRP A 298 -3.45 -9.52 -8.14
CA TRP A 298 -2.40 -10.18 -7.39
C TRP A 298 -2.92 -11.26 -6.43
N LYS A 299 -3.94 -10.98 -5.61
CA LYS A 299 -4.51 -11.95 -4.66
C LYS A 299 -5.07 -13.19 -5.37
N PHE A 300 -5.84 -12.99 -6.43
CA PHE A 300 -6.37 -14.09 -7.24
C PHE A 300 -5.25 -14.88 -7.91
N SER A 301 -4.23 -14.18 -8.41
CA SER A 301 -3.10 -14.85 -9.05
C SER A 301 -2.30 -15.70 -8.09
N SER A 302 -2.07 -15.18 -6.88
CA SER A 302 -1.42 -15.90 -5.80
C SER A 302 -2.22 -17.14 -5.41
N ALA A 303 -3.53 -17.00 -5.19
CA ALA A 303 -4.39 -18.12 -4.80
C ALA A 303 -4.46 -19.23 -5.86
N LEU A 304 -4.57 -18.86 -7.14
CA LEU A 304 -4.59 -19.81 -8.24
C LEU A 304 -3.23 -20.51 -8.43
N ARG A 305 -2.10 -19.81 -8.30
CA ARG A 305 -0.77 -20.45 -8.32
C ARG A 305 -0.60 -21.44 -7.18
N GLU A 306 -1.02 -21.06 -5.98
CA GLU A 306 -0.96 -21.94 -4.80
C GLU A 306 -1.87 -23.16 -4.97
N GLY A 307 -3.10 -22.98 -5.46
CA GLY A 307 -3.99 -24.07 -5.79
C GLY A 307 -3.40 -25.00 -6.86
N GLY A 308 -2.78 -24.45 -7.90
CA GLY A 308 -2.10 -25.24 -8.92
C GLY A 308 -0.95 -26.07 -8.37
N ARG A 309 -0.12 -25.48 -7.51
CA ARG A 309 0.96 -26.19 -6.79
C ARG A 309 0.41 -27.34 -5.95
N LEU A 310 -0.63 -27.09 -5.15
CA LEU A 310 -1.26 -28.10 -4.30
C LEU A 310 -1.88 -29.23 -5.15
N GLY A 311 -2.45 -28.91 -6.30
CA GLY A 311 -2.95 -29.90 -7.25
C GLY A 311 -1.86 -30.80 -7.81
N VAL A 312 -0.71 -30.23 -8.21
CA VAL A 312 0.46 -31.01 -8.64
C VAL A 312 0.96 -31.92 -7.51
N GLN A 313 1.11 -31.38 -6.30
CA GLN A 313 1.57 -32.16 -5.15
C GLN A 313 0.64 -33.36 -4.90
N ARG A 314 -0.67 -33.11 -4.83
CA ARG A 314 -1.66 -34.16 -4.60
C ARG A 314 -1.65 -35.23 -5.69
N PHE A 315 -1.50 -34.81 -6.95
CA PHE A 315 -1.34 -35.75 -8.06
C PHE A 315 -0.11 -36.65 -7.88
N LEU A 316 1.03 -36.09 -7.46
CA LEU A 316 2.24 -36.87 -7.21
C LEU A 316 2.06 -37.85 -6.05
N ASP A 317 1.50 -37.38 -4.93
CA ASP A 317 1.25 -38.20 -3.74
C ASP A 317 0.36 -39.43 -4.07
N ASP A 318 -0.74 -39.21 -4.82
CA ASP A 318 -1.66 -40.27 -5.22
C ASP A 318 -1.03 -41.28 -6.21
N ASN A 319 -0.03 -40.84 -7.00
CA ASN A 319 0.71 -41.72 -7.93
C ASN A 319 1.89 -42.44 -7.27
N GLU A 320 2.48 -41.88 -6.21
CA GLU A 320 3.54 -42.54 -5.43
C GLU A 320 2.99 -43.65 -4.55
N ALA A 321 1.80 -43.46 -3.97
CA ALA A 321 1.12 -44.47 -3.14
C ALA A 321 0.88 -45.82 -3.86
N GLY A 322 0.90 -45.83 -5.20
CA GLY A 322 0.71 -47.03 -6.01
C GLY A 322 1.98 -47.76 -6.48
N ARG A 323 3.20 -47.29 -6.17
CA ARG A 323 4.45 -47.75 -6.83
C ARG A 323 5.48 -48.49 -5.95
N PHE A 324 5.15 -48.86 -4.71
CA PHE A 324 6.09 -49.60 -3.86
C PHE A 324 6.01 -51.13 -4.06
N ASP A 325 6.58 -51.65 -5.16
CA ASP A 325 6.96 -53.07 -5.32
C ASP A 325 8.33 -53.29 -6.01
N GLY A 326 9.36 -52.55 -5.59
CA GLY A 326 10.74 -53.08 -5.60
C GLY A 326 11.49 -53.18 -6.95
N SER A 327 11.69 -52.06 -7.67
CA SER A 327 12.71 -51.96 -8.73
C SER A 327 13.30 -50.54 -8.80
N THR A 328 14.63 -50.39 -8.71
CA THR A 328 15.26 -49.21 -8.07
C THR A 328 16.04 -48.23 -8.95
N SER A 329 16.07 -48.34 -10.29
CA SER A 329 16.87 -47.39 -11.11
C SER A 329 16.12 -46.71 -12.27
N SER A 330 15.29 -47.45 -13.02
CA SER A 330 14.47 -46.85 -14.10
C SER A 330 13.36 -45.92 -13.57
N VAL A 331 12.94 -46.11 -12.31
CA VAL A 331 11.84 -45.37 -11.68
C VAL A 331 12.21 -43.91 -11.40
N VAL A 332 13.48 -43.61 -11.12
CA VAL A 332 13.92 -42.25 -10.72
C VAL A 332 13.82 -41.26 -11.89
N TYR A 333 14.33 -41.63 -13.07
CA TYR A 333 14.25 -40.77 -14.27
C TYR A 333 12.81 -40.56 -14.74
N MET A 334 11.96 -41.59 -14.64
CA MET A 334 10.54 -41.45 -14.98
C MET A 334 9.80 -40.53 -14.01
N HIS A 335 10.18 -40.51 -12.73
CA HIS A 335 9.58 -39.65 -11.73
C HIS A 335 9.94 -38.17 -11.95
N GLN A 336 11.22 -37.85 -12.21
CA GLN A 336 11.62 -36.46 -12.48
C GLN A 336 10.91 -35.88 -13.71
N SER A 337 10.82 -36.66 -14.80
CA SER A 337 10.06 -36.28 -16.00
C SER A 337 8.55 -36.11 -15.74
N LEU A 338 7.98 -36.83 -14.77
CA LEU A 338 6.58 -36.69 -14.37
C LEU A 338 6.34 -35.37 -13.65
N VAL A 339 7.20 -35.05 -12.68
CA VAL A 339 7.16 -33.81 -11.89
C VAL A 339 7.27 -32.59 -12.81
N GLU A 340 8.25 -32.57 -13.70
CA GLU A 340 8.44 -31.45 -14.64
C GLU A 340 7.23 -31.24 -15.56
N ARG A 341 6.64 -32.33 -16.08
CA ARG A 341 5.44 -32.26 -16.93
C ARG A 341 4.21 -31.78 -16.16
N ALA A 342 4.03 -32.22 -14.91
CA ALA A 342 2.94 -31.79 -14.05
C ALA A 342 3.04 -30.28 -13.75
N TRP A 343 4.23 -29.80 -13.43
CA TRP A 343 4.49 -28.37 -13.20
C TRP A 343 4.30 -27.53 -14.46
N HIS A 344 4.80 -27.97 -15.61
CA HIS A 344 4.60 -27.27 -16.88
C HIS A 344 3.10 -27.16 -17.23
N LYS A 345 2.34 -28.22 -16.95
CA LYS A 345 0.88 -28.22 -17.16
C LYS A 345 0.19 -27.24 -16.21
N ALA A 346 0.58 -27.20 -14.93
CA ALA A 346 0.05 -26.23 -13.97
C ALA A 346 0.34 -24.77 -14.40
N ASP A 347 1.54 -24.47 -14.89
CA ASP A 347 1.88 -23.14 -15.43
C ASP A 347 1.03 -22.79 -16.66
N THR A 348 0.79 -23.75 -17.56
CA THR A 348 -0.06 -23.55 -18.74
C THR A 348 -1.51 -23.25 -18.36
N VAL A 349 -2.07 -24.04 -17.43
CA VAL A 349 -3.44 -23.85 -16.91
C VAL A 349 -3.54 -22.50 -16.19
N TRP A 350 -2.53 -22.16 -15.39
CA TRP A 350 -2.43 -20.87 -14.70
C TRP A 350 -2.47 -19.68 -15.67
N LYS A 351 -1.60 -19.65 -16.70
CA LYS A 351 -1.56 -18.56 -17.70
C LYS A 351 -2.88 -18.37 -18.44
N ARG A 352 -3.63 -19.45 -18.67
CA ARG A 352 -4.97 -19.37 -19.26
C ARG A 352 -5.93 -18.61 -18.35
N TYR A 353 -5.92 -18.89 -17.05
CA TYR A 353 -6.77 -18.19 -16.09
C TYR A 353 -6.33 -16.74 -15.85
N GLU A 354 -5.03 -16.45 -15.88
CA GLU A 354 -4.52 -15.08 -15.80
C GLU A 354 -5.10 -14.20 -16.92
N LYS A 355 -5.22 -14.74 -18.15
CA LYS A 355 -5.89 -14.04 -19.25
C LYS A 355 -7.39 -13.79 -19.02
N VAL A 356 -8.09 -14.77 -18.44
CA VAL A 356 -9.51 -14.61 -18.08
C VAL A 356 -9.68 -13.55 -17.00
N LEU A 357 -8.81 -13.56 -16.00
CA LEU A 357 -8.76 -12.57 -14.93
C LEU A 357 -8.51 -11.16 -15.47
N ASP A 358 -7.56 -11.01 -16.39
CA ASP A 358 -7.27 -9.72 -17.04
C ASP A 358 -8.47 -9.19 -17.83
N THR A 359 -9.15 -10.07 -18.55
CA THR A 359 -10.37 -9.71 -19.30
C THR A 359 -11.48 -9.30 -18.34
N PHE A 360 -11.67 -10.05 -17.26
CA PHE A 360 -12.70 -9.78 -16.25
C PHE A 360 -12.47 -8.44 -15.57
N ILE A 361 -11.23 -8.16 -15.14
CA ILE A 361 -10.87 -6.89 -14.50
C ILE A 361 -11.04 -5.71 -15.45
N ALA A 362 -10.74 -5.88 -16.75
CA ALA A 362 -10.90 -4.82 -17.74
C ALA A 362 -12.37 -4.49 -18.05
N ASP A 363 -13.23 -5.51 -18.06
CA ASP A 363 -14.66 -5.40 -18.38
C ASP A 363 -15.51 -4.85 -17.23
N ASP A 364 -15.03 -4.95 -15.99
CA ASP A 364 -15.90 -4.79 -14.83
C ASP A 364 -16.08 -3.32 -14.40
N SER A 365 -17.26 -2.79 -14.74
CA SER A 365 -17.71 -1.47 -14.29
C SER A 365 -17.90 -1.40 -12.77
N ASP A 366 -18.15 -2.50 -12.09
CA ASP A 366 -18.41 -2.51 -10.65
C ASP A 366 -17.12 -2.25 -9.85
N ILE A 367 -15.95 -2.61 -10.39
CA ILE A 367 -14.65 -2.17 -9.82
C ILE A 367 -14.55 -0.64 -9.86
N ARG A 368 -15.09 0.01 -10.89
CA ARG A 368 -15.15 1.49 -10.95
C ARG A 368 -16.16 2.04 -9.95
N VAL A 369 -17.29 1.35 -9.74
CA VAL A 369 -18.27 1.72 -8.70
C VAL A 369 -17.63 1.65 -7.31
N TRP A 370 -16.81 0.63 -7.00
CA TRP A 370 -16.04 0.61 -5.75
C TRP A 370 -15.19 1.86 -5.62
N SER A 371 -14.55 2.28 -6.72
CA SER A 371 -13.61 3.38 -6.71
C SER A 371 -14.24 4.76 -6.49
N ASP A 372 -15.48 4.95 -6.93
CA ASP A 372 -16.19 6.22 -6.82
C ASP A 372 -16.94 6.35 -5.49
N GLU A 373 -17.43 5.25 -4.91
CA GLU A 373 -18.11 5.27 -3.61
C GLU A 373 -17.18 5.32 -2.41
N TYR A 374 -15.94 4.82 -2.54
CA TYR A 374 -14.91 4.88 -1.49
C TYR A 374 -14.27 6.26 -1.32
N ARG A 375 -14.75 7.27 -2.05
CA ARG A 375 -14.21 8.63 -1.97
C ARG A 375 -14.69 9.29 -0.69
N SER A 376 -14.04 8.96 0.42
CA SER A 376 -13.99 9.87 1.56
C SER A 376 -13.50 11.25 1.08
N GLY A 377 -13.94 12.30 1.77
CA GLY A 377 -13.56 13.66 1.40
C GLY A 377 -12.05 13.85 1.32
N ALA A 378 -11.30 13.23 2.24
CA ALA A 378 -9.84 13.36 2.29
C ALA A 378 -9.12 12.56 1.20
N ILE A 379 -9.47 11.29 0.95
CA ILE A 379 -8.83 10.51 -0.14
C ILE A 379 -9.11 11.17 -1.48
N HIS A 380 -10.35 11.62 -1.73
CA HIS A 380 -10.67 12.31 -2.97
C HIS A 380 -9.89 13.63 -3.11
N HIS A 381 -9.76 14.40 -2.03
CA HIS A 381 -8.92 15.61 -1.99
C HIS A 381 -7.47 15.28 -2.34
N VAL A 382 -6.88 14.29 -1.68
CA VAL A 382 -5.50 13.84 -1.90
C VAL A 382 -5.30 13.43 -3.36
N THR A 383 -6.14 12.56 -3.92
CA THR A 383 -6.04 12.13 -5.32
C THR A 383 -6.10 13.32 -6.28
N ARG A 384 -7.01 14.27 -6.06
CA ARG A 384 -7.14 15.47 -6.91
C ARG A 384 -5.87 16.35 -6.83
N ARG A 385 -5.34 16.54 -5.63
CA ARG A 385 -4.12 17.33 -5.38
C ARG A 385 -2.89 16.67 -6.02
N MET A 386 -2.74 15.35 -5.88
CA MET A 386 -1.70 14.56 -6.53
C MET A 386 -1.77 14.70 -8.06
N VAL A 387 -2.94 14.54 -8.67
CA VAL A 387 -3.12 14.72 -10.12
C VAL A 387 -2.70 16.12 -10.57
N GLY A 388 -3.13 17.16 -9.85
CA GLY A 388 -2.75 18.53 -10.16
C GLY A 388 -1.25 18.77 -10.08
N HIS A 389 -0.62 18.34 -8.98
CA HIS A 389 0.81 18.47 -8.76
C HIS A 389 1.64 17.70 -9.80
N PHE A 390 1.34 16.41 -10.00
CA PHE A 390 2.15 15.58 -10.90
C PHE A 390 1.96 15.94 -12.37
N LYS A 391 0.80 16.50 -12.78
CA LYS A 391 0.66 17.10 -14.11
C LYS A 391 1.55 18.33 -14.29
N GLN A 392 1.69 19.15 -13.25
CA GLN A 392 2.61 20.28 -13.27
C GLN A 392 4.06 19.80 -13.37
N VAL A 393 4.43 18.78 -12.60
CA VAL A 393 5.76 18.14 -12.64
C VAL A 393 6.06 17.53 -14.01
N GLU A 394 5.09 16.85 -14.64
CA GLU A 394 5.20 16.36 -16.02
C GLU A 394 5.42 17.51 -17.01
N GLY A 395 4.73 18.63 -16.82
CA GLY A 395 4.92 19.85 -17.63
C GLY A 395 6.34 20.42 -17.57
N TYR A 396 7.10 20.12 -16.52
CA TYR A 396 8.53 20.46 -16.40
C TYR A 396 9.47 19.37 -16.94
N GLY A 397 8.95 18.24 -17.44
CA GLY A 397 9.75 17.17 -18.05
C GLY A 397 10.21 16.07 -17.08
N PHE A 398 9.74 16.04 -15.83
CA PHE A 398 10.17 15.06 -14.82
C PHE A 398 9.39 13.74 -14.85
N GLY A 399 9.14 13.21 -16.05
CA GLY A 399 8.43 11.95 -16.23
C GLY A 399 6.90 12.09 -16.33
N LYS A 400 6.22 10.95 -16.44
CA LYS A 400 4.77 10.87 -16.67
C LYS A 400 4.01 11.02 -15.35
N ALA A 401 3.02 11.91 -15.31
CA ALA A 401 2.21 12.16 -14.10
C ALA A 401 1.58 10.87 -13.56
N GLU A 402 1.06 10.02 -14.45
CA GLU A 402 0.46 8.72 -14.10
C GLU A 402 1.42 7.82 -13.33
N ARG A 403 2.70 7.75 -13.74
CA ARG A 403 3.71 6.94 -13.04
C ARG A 403 4.03 7.50 -11.67
N SER A 404 4.11 8.83 -11.55
CA SER A 404 4.39 9.49 -10.26
C SER A 404 3.22 9.38 -9.29
N ILE A 405 1.98 9.48 -9.78
CA ILE A 405 0.76 9.22 -9.00
C ILE A 405 0.79 7.79 -8.48
N LYS A 406 0.96 6.81 -9.37
CA LYS A 406 1.02 5.40 -8.99
C LYS A 406 2.11 5.13 -7.94
N ARG A 407 3.32 5.68 -8.15
CA ARG A 407 4.42 5.57 -7.20
C ARG A 407 4.05 6.13 -5.82
N ALA A 408 3.42 7.30 -5.79
CA ALA A 408 3.01 7.93 -4.54
C ALA A 408 1.91 7.12 -3.83
N GLU A 409 0.91 6.60 -4.55
CA GLU A 409 -0.14 5.73 -3.98
C GLU A 409 0.45 4.43 -3.40
N ASP A 410 1.31 3.75 -4.17
CA ASP A 410 2.00 2.53 -3.75
C ASP A 410 2.85 2.81 -2.49
N THR A 411 3.63 3.90 -2.48
CA THR A 411 4.44 4.31 -1.32
C THR A 411 3.59 4.61 -0.08
N MET A 412 2.51 5.38 -0.23
CA MET A 412 1.59 5.69 0.88
C MET A 412 0.95 4.42 1.46
N THR A 413 0.71 3.42 0.62
CA THR A 413 0.12 2.14 1.03
C THR A 413 1.12 1.29 1.81
N GLU A 414 2.39 1.26 1.40
CA GLU A 414 3.45 0.62 2.16
C GLU A 414 3.63 1.28 3.55
N ILE A 415 3.55 2.61 3.60
CA ILE A 415 3.58 3.38 4.86
C ILE A 415 2.35 3.06 5.72
N TRP A 416 1.15 2.98 5.13
CA TRP A 416 -0.08 2.59 5.82
C TRP A 416 0.07 1.21 6.47
N LEU A 417 0.49 0.21 5.71
CA LEU A 417 0.70 -1.15 6.21
C LEU A 417 1.70 -1.17 7.37
N SER A 418 2.80 -0.44 7.22
CA SER A 418 3.83 -0.29 8.26
C SER A 418 3.25 0.33 9.55
N ALA A 419 2.53 1.45 9.45
CA ALA A 419 1.91 2.12 10.59
C ALA A 419 0.81 1.26 11.24
N PHE A 420 0.01 0.59 10.41
CA PHE A 420 -1.05 -0.31 10.86
C PHE A 420 -0.47 -1.48 11.67
N ASP A 421 0.60 -2.11 11.17
CA ASP A 421 1.32 -3.18 11.88
C ASP A 421 1.95 -2.71 13.19
N MET A 422 2.49 -1.48 13.24
CA MET A 422 2.99 -0.89 14.49
C MET A 422 1.86 -0.71 15.51
N THR A 423 0.65 -0.35 15.07
CA THR A 423 -0.47 -0.07 15.98
C THR A 423 -1.22 -1.32 16.43
N LYS A 424 -1.11 -2.44 15.70
CA LYS A 424 -1.68 -3.74 16.11
C LYS A 424 -0.89 -4.42 17.22
N ASP A 425 0.40 -4.12 17.31
CA ASP A 425 1.32 -4.72 18.25
C ASP A 425 1.99 -3.59 19.04
N GLU A 426 1.45 -3.27 20.21
CA GLU A 426 1.98 -2.19 21.06
C GLU A 426 3.47 -2.36 21.37
N SER A 427 4.01 -3.59 21.31
CA SER A 427 5.45 -3.83 21.48
C SER A 427 6.30 -3.30 20.32
N LYS A 428 5.72 -3.12 19.12
CA LYS A 428 6.38 -2.53 17.94
C LYS A 428 6.41 -1.00 17.99
N LEU A 429 5.54 -0.38 18.78
CA LEU A 429 5.66 1.03 19.16
C LEU A 429 6.70 1.25 20.26
N SER A 430 7.78 0.45 20.28
CA SER A 430 8.91 0.53 21.23
C SER A 430 9.62 1.89 21.34
N PHE A 431 9.25 2.87 20.49
CA PHE A 431 9.69 4.26 20.60
C PHE A 431 8.79 5.14 21.45
N LEU A 432 7.58 4.71 21.79
CA LEU A 432 6.76 5.20 22.91
C LEU A 432 6.90 4.25 24.10
#